data_AF-A0A969LQT9-F1
#
_entry.id   AF-A0A969LQT9-F1
#
_cell.length_a   1.000
_cell.length_b   1.000
_cell.length_c   1.000
_cell.angle_alpha   90.00
_cell.angle_beta   90.00
_cell.angle_gamma   90.00
#
_symmetry.space_group_name_H-M   'P 1'
#
loop_
_entity.id
_entity.type
_entity.pdbx_description
1 polymer ?
#
loop_
_entity_poly.entity_id
_entity_poly.type
_entity_poly.pdbx_seq_one_letter_code
_entity_poly.pdbx_strand_id
1 'polypeptide(L)'
;MNQPAAAIGHPKGLGVLFATEMWERFNFYGMRALLSLFLAKALLMGESEASIIYGGFLGLCYLTPMLGGFISDRYLGNRNCILLGGTTMGIGQLMLFFSGTVFDSNLPLAKNIMWLALLAIILGNGFFKPNISSMVGSLYPKEQKNKLDSAFTIFYLGINVGATLG
;
A
#
# COMPACT_ATOMS: atom_id res chain seq x y z
N MET A 1 13.81 -11.62 42.92
CA MET A 1 14.02 -11.47 41.47
C MET A 1 12.75 -11.90 40.77
N ASN A 2 11.82 -10.97 40.50
CA ASN A 2 10.61 -11.27 39.73
C ASN A 2 10.89 -10.97 38.26
N GLN A 3 11.25 -12.00 37.48
CA GLN A 3 11.11 -11.90 36.04
C GLN A 3 9.61 -11.77 35.73
N PRO A 4 9.14 -10.70 35.09
CA PRO A 4 7.75 -10.64 34.65
C PRO A 4 7.51 -11.78 33.67
N ALA A 5 6.49 -12.59 33.93
CA ALA A 5 6.08 -13.69 33.07
C ALA A 5 5.99 -13.22 31.61
N ALA A 6 6.63 -13.94 30.70
CA ALA A 6 6.59 -13.63 29.27
C ALA A 6 5.12 -13.55 28.84
N ALA A 7 4.67 -12.35 28.45
CA ALA A 7 3.30 -12.15 27.96
C ALA A 7 3.03 -13.18 26.85
N ILE A 8 2.01 -14.02 26.99
CA ILE A 8 1.77 -15.17 26.11
C ILE A 8 1.34 -14.73 24.69
N GLY A 9 0.97 -13.46 24.50
CA GLY A 9 0.49 -12.92 23.23
C GLY A 9 1.48 -12.05 22.45
N HIS A 10 1.02 -11.59 21.28
CA HIS A 10 1.65 -10.54 20.48
C HIS A 10 1.22 -9.15 20.97
N PRO A 11 2.04 -8.09 20.74
CA PRO A 11 1.66 -6.72 21.01
C PRO A 11 0.36 -6.34 20.27
N LYS A 12 -0.52 -5.58 20.92
CA LYS A 12 -1.79 -5.11 20.30
C LYS A 12 -1.57 -4.37 18.97
N GLY A 13 -0.41 -3.74 18.81
CA GLY A 13 -0.01 -3.07 17.56
C GLY A 13 0.04 -4.02 16.36
N LEU A 14 0.33 -5.31 16.56
CA LEU A 14 0.36 -6.29 15.45
C LEU A 14 -1.01 -6.42 14.79
N GLY A 15 -2.09 -6.44 15.56
CA GLY A 15 -3.45 -6.51 15.01
C GLY A 15 -3.83 -5.29 14.17
N VAL A 16 -3.35 -4.10 14.58
CA VAL A 16 -3.54 -2.87 13.80
C VAL A 16 -2.75 -2.92 12.49
N LEU A 17 -1.49 -3.33 12.54
CA LEU A 17 -0.65 -3.44 11.34
C LEU A 17 -1.16 -4.51 10.38
N PHE A 18 -1.64 -5.64 10.92
CA PHE A 18 -2.32 -6.69 10.15
C PHE A 18 -3.51 -6.12 9.38
N ALA A 19 -4.45 -5.46 10.07
CA ALA A 19 -5.64 -4.93 9.42
C ALA A 19 -5.30 -3.84 8.40
N THR A 20 -4.33 -2.99 8.74
CA THR A 20 -3.87 -1.90 7.87
C THR A 20 -3.25 -2.44 6.57
N GLU A 21 -2.38 -3.45 6.66
CA GLU A 21 -1.79 -4.11 5.49
C GLU A 21 -2.86 -4.89 4.70
N MET A 22 -3.76 -5.61 5.38
CA MET A 22 -4.84 -6.35 4.72
C MET A 22 -5.72 -5.43 3.86
N TRP A 23 -6.14 -4.28 4.39
CA TRP A 23 -6.96 -3.32 3.64
C TRP A 23 -6.21 -2.63 2.51
N GLU A 24 -4.91 -2.31 2.69
CA GLU A 24 -4.08 -1.81 1.59
C GLU A 24 -3.98 -2.84 0.47
N ARG A 25 -3.82 -4.12 0.81
CA ARG A 25 -3.74 -5.20 -0.18
C ARG A 25 -5.06 -5.42 -0.90
N PHE A 26 -6.17 -5.45 -0.17
CA PHE A 26 -7.51 -5.49 -0.77
C PHE A 26 -7.68 -4.37 -1.79
N ASN A 27 -7.37 -3.13 -1.42
CA ASN A 27 -7.49 -1.99 -2.32
C ASN A 27 -6.54 -2.10 -3.53
N PHE A 28 -5.28 -2.49 -3.31
CA PHE A 28 -4.28 -2.56 -4.37
C PHE A 28 -4.60 -3.66 -5.40
N TYR A 29 -4.99 -4.86 -4.96
CA TYR A 29 -5.33 -5.96 -5.87
C TYR A 29 -6.68 -5.72 -6.57
N GLY A 30 -7.69 -5.23 -5.86
CA GLY A 30 -8.99 -4.90 -6.48
C GLY A 30 -8.87 -3.80 -7.53
N MET A 31 -8.10 -2.74 -7.25
CA MET A 31 -7.80 -1.71 -8.26
C MET A 31 -7.04 -2.31 -9.45
N ARG A 32 -6.03 -3.16 -9.23
CA ARG A 32 -5.25 -3.78 -10.33
C ARG A 32 -6.10 -4.66 -11.23
N ALA A 33 -7.08 -5.37 -10.69
CA ALA A 33 -7.97 -6.23 -11.46
C ALA A 33 -8.76 -5.45 -12.53
N LEU A 34 -9.11 -4.20 -12.23
CA LEU A 34 -9.94 -3.36 -13.10
C LEU A 34 -9.14 -2.30 -13.88
N LEU A 35 -7.94 -1.93 -13.41
CA LEU A 35 -7.18 -0.79 -13.95
C LEU A 35 -6.89 -0.93 -15.45
N SER A 36 -6.39 -2.08 -15.91
CA SER A 36 -6.08 -2.27 -17.34
C SER A 36 -7.34 -2.21 -18.21
N LEU A 37 -8.46 -2.73 -17.72
CA LEU A 37 -9.75 -2.65 -18.40
C LEU A 37 -10.25 -1.21 -18.48
N PHE A 38 -10.14 -0.47 -17.37
CA PHE A 38 -10.51 0.94 -17.29
C PHE A 38 -9.69 1.80 -18.27
N LEU A 39 -8.36 1.64 -18.28
CA LEU A 39 -7.47 2.35 -19.20
C LEU A 39 -7.80 2.04 -20.68
N ALA A 40 -7.94 0.75 -21.00
CA ALA A 40 -8.13 0.31 -22.38
C ALA A 40 -9.50 0.68 -22.93
N LYS A 41 -10.57 0.45 -22.16
CA LYS A 41 -11.96 0.54 -22.63
C LYS A 41 -12.66 1.83 -22.22
N ALA A 42 -12.54 2.29 -20.97
CA ALA A 42 -13.22 3.50 -20.52
C ALA A 42 -12.48 4.78 -20.92
N LEU A 43 -11.14 4.78 -20.82
CA LEU A 43 -10.32 5.92 -21.22
C LEU A 43 -9.87 5.90 -22.69
N LEU A 44 -10.29 4.89 -23.47
CA LEU A 44 -9.99 4.76 -24.90
C LEU A 44 -8.49 4.86 -25.23
N MET A 45 -7.62 4.30 -24.39
CA MET A 45 -6.17 4.27 -24.61
C MET A 45 -5.74 3.02 -25.40
N GLY A 46 -6.61 2.01 -25.48
CA GLY A 46 -6.29 0.73 -26.13
C GLY A 46 -5.41 -0.19 -25.26
N GLU A 47 -5.36 -1.46 -25.64
CA GLU A 47 -4.79 -2.52 -24.80
C GLU A 47 -3.26 -2.45 -24.71
N SER A 48 -2.59 -2.07 -25.79
CA SER A 48 -1.13 -1.93 -25.81
C SER A 48 -0.66 -0.79 -24.89
N GLU A 49 -1.28 0.39 -24.98
CA GLU A 49 -0.94 1.52 -24.11
C GLU A 49 -1.30 1.21 -22.65
N ALA A 50 -2.47 0.64 -22.39
CA ALA A 50 -2.88 0.24 -21.05
C ALA A 50 -1.89 -0.74 -20.40
N SER A 51 -1.37 -1.72 -21.16
CA SER A 51 -0.37 -2.67 -20.66
C SER A 51 0.96 -1.99 -20.30
N ILE A 52 1.40 -1.02 -21.11
CA ILE A 52 2.63 -0.25 -20.84
C ILE A 52 2.45 0.58 -19.56
N ILE A 53 1.33 1.28 -19.43
CA ILE A 53 1.02 2.11 -18.27
C ILE A 53 0.92 1.24 -17.01
N TYR A 54 0.20 0.12 -17.08
CA TYR A 54 0.09 -0.83 -15.97
C TYR A 54 1.46 -1.39 -15.54
N GLY A 55 2.29 -1.79 -16.49
CA GLY A 55 3.66 -2.26 -16.22
C GLY A 55 4.53 -1.19 -15.58
N GLY A 56 4.49 0.04 -16.11
CA GLY A 56 5.22 1.18 -15.56
C GLY A 56 4.76 1.56 -14.15
N PHE A 57 3.44 1.58 -13.92
CA PHE A 57 2.84 1.81 -12.61
C PHE A 57 3.36 0.78 -11.59
N LEU A 58 3.30 -0.52 -11.92
CA LEU A 58 3.81 -1.56 -11.03
C LEU A 58 5.31 -1.43 -10.79
N GLY A 59 6.09 -1.20 -11.84
CA GLY A 59 7.54 -1.01 -11.72
C GLY A 59 7.89 0.11 -10.73
N LEU A 60 7.20 1.25 -10.83
CA LEU A 60 7.38 2.36 -9.90
C LEU A 60 6.88 2.06 -8.49
N CYS A 61 5.81 1.28 -8.32
CA CYS A 61 5.36 0.80 -7.01
C CYS A 61 6.38 -0.14 -6.33
N TYR A 62 7.26 -0.80 -7.08
CA TYR A 62 8.36 -1.59 -6.51
C TYR A 62 9.65 -0.78 -6.31
N LEU A 63 9.86 0.29 -7.09
CA LEU A 63 11.05 1.13 -7.01
C LEU A 63 10.96 2.21 -5.92
N THR A 64 9.83 2.94 -5.85
CA THR A 64 9.64 4.04 -4.89
C THR A 64 9.74 3.65 -3.41
N PRO A 65 9.44 2.40 -2.97
CA PRO A 65 9.72 1.94 -1.61
C PRO A 65 11.17 2.13 -1.18
N MET A 66 12.15 2.03 -2.08
CA MET A 66 13.55 2.25 -1.72
C MET A 66 13.80 3.67 -1.21
N LEU A 67 13.16 4.66 -1.84
CA LEU A 67 13.22 6.06 -1.42
C LEU A 67 12.44 6.28 -0.12
N GLY A 68 11.24 5.70 0.00
CA GLY A 68 10.40 5.85 1.19
C GLY A 68 11.01 5.25 2.46
N GLY A 69 11.75 4.15 2.35
CA GLY A 69 12.52 3.58 3.45
C GLY A 69 13.65 4.50 3.89
N PHE A 70 14.48 4.95 2.94
CA PHE A 70 15.57 5.89 3.21
C PHE A 70 15.09 7.19 3.90
N ILE A 71 13.97 7.76 3.44
CA ILE A 71 13.42 8.98 4.05
C ILE A 71 12.90 8.72 5.47
N SER A 72 12.27 7.55 5.69
CA SER A 72 11.79 7.17 7.02
C SER A 72 12.93 7.03 8.02
N ASP A 73 13.98 6.31 7.64
CA ASP A 73 15.13 6.02 8.51
C ASP A 73 15.84 7.30 8.97
N ARG A 74 15.83 8.35 8.15
CA ARG A 74 16.62 9.56 8.39
C ARG A 74 15.82 10.77 8.89
N TYR A 75 14.55 10.90 8.52
CA TYR A 75 13.82 12.16 8.72
C TYR A 75 12.46 12.00 9.40
N LEU A 76 11.61 11.07 8.94
CA LEU A 76 10.19 11.07 9.29
C LEU A 76 9.79 9.98 10.30
N GLY A 77 10.54 8.87 10.31
CA GLY A 77 10.20 7.67 11.07
C GLY A 77 9.00 6.89 10.51
N ASN A 78 8.93 5.60 10.86
CA ASN A 78 7.98 4.66 10.27
C ASN A 78 6.52 5.11 10.40
N ARG A 79 6.12 5.62 11.57
CA ARG A 79 4.71 5.97 11.84
C ARG A 79 4.22 7.08 10.90
N ASN A 80 5.02 8.13 10.73
CA ASN A 80 4.62 9.27 9.90
C ASN A 80 4.62 8.90 8.42
N CYS A 81 5.59 8.10 7.97
CA CYS A 81 5.59 7.60 6.59
C CYS A 81 4.39 6.70 6.29
N ILE A 82 3.97 5.84 7.22
CA ILE A 82 2.77 5.01 7.04
C ILE A 82 1.52 5.89 6.92
N LEU A 83 1.35 6.90 7.80
CA LEU A 83 0.19 7.78 7.77
C LEU A 83 0.16 8.66 6.51
N LEU A 84 1.30 9.24 6.14
CA LEU A 84 1.42 10.04 4.93
C LEU A 84 1.19 9.18 3.68
N GLY A 85 1.82 8.00 3.64
CA GLY A 85 1.69 7.06 2.53
C GLY A 85 0.25 6.58 2.34
N GLY A 86 -0.38 6.11 3.42
CA GLY A 86 -1.77 5.66 3.42
C GLY A 86 -2.76 6.76 3.02
N THR A 87 -2.58 7.98 3.54
CA THR A 87 -3.42 9.12 3.18
C THR A 87 -3.26 9.50 1.71
N THR A 88 -2.02 9.54 1.21
CA THR A 88 -1.73 9.86 -0.19
C THR A 88 -2.30 8.81 -1.14
N MET A 89 -2.19 7.52 -0.80
CA MET A 89 -2.84 6.44 -1.56
C MET A 89 -4.36 6.58 -1.54
N GLY A 90 -4.96 6.88 -0.38
CA GLY A 90 -6.40 7.11 -0.28
C GLY A 90 -6.89 8.26 -1.17
N ILE A 91 -6.15 9.37 -1.21
CA ILE A 91 -6.42 10.48 -2.13
C ILE A 91 -6.32 10.02 -3.58
N GLY A 92 -5.27 9.27 -3.93
CA GLY A 92 -5.10 8.72 -5.27
C GLY A 92 -6.26 7.79 -5.67
N GLN A 93 -6.74 6.95 -4.77
CA GLN A 93 -7.90 6.08 -5.04
C GLN A 93 -9.19 6.87 -5.24
N LEU A 94 -9.41 7.94 -4.46
CA LEU A 94 -10.54 8.85 -4.69
C LEU A 94 -10.42 9.57 -6.04
N MET A 95 -9.22 9.97 -6.45
CA MET A 95 -8.99 10.54 -7.78
C MET A 95 -9.30 9.52 -8.90
N LEU A 96 -8.90 8.25 -8.75
CA LEU A 96 -9.29 7.19 -9.70
C LEU A 96 -10.81 7.02 -9.76
N PHE A 97 -11.50 7.05 -8.61
CA PHE A 97 -12.97 7.03 -8.58
C PHE A 97 -13.56 8.21 -9.37
N PHE A 98 -13.07 9.43 -9.16
CA PHE A 98 -13.55 10.60 -9.90
C PHE A 98 -13.27 10.50 -11.41
N SER A 99 -12.10 10.00 -11.81
CA SER A 99 -11.80 9.70 -13.21
C SER A 99 -12.83 8.74 -13.80
N GLY A 100 -13.19 7.69 -13.05
CA GLY A 100 -14.24 6.72 -13.38
C GLY A 100 -15.67 7.27 -13.39
N THR A 101 -15.94 8.42 -12.77
CA THR A 101 -17.26 9.07 -12.86
C THR A 101 -17.37 10.08 -14.01
N VAL A 102 -16.23 10.64 -14.43
CA VAL A 102 -16.20 11.76 -15.38
C VAL A 102 -15.93 11.29 -16.82
N PHE A 103 -15.45 10.06 -17.03
CA PHE A 103 -14.97 9.59 -18.35
C PHE A 103 -16.00 9.72 -19.48
N ASP A 104 -17.29 9.51 -19.20
CA ASP A 104 -18.38 9.65 -20.19
C ASP A 104 -18.61 11.12 -20.60
N SER A 105 -18.42 12.06 -19.67
CA SER A 105 -18.72 13.48 -19.87
C SER A 105 -17.52 14.30 -20.39
N ASN A 106 -16.31 14.00 -19.92
CA ASN A 106 -15.09 14.73 -20.25
C ASN A 106 -13.88 13.81 -20.20
N LEU A 107 -13.62 13.15 -21.33
CA LEU A 107 -12.53 12.19 -21.49
C LEU A 107 -11.13 12.79 -21.24
N PRO A 108 -10.77 13.99 -21.76
CA PRO A 108 -9.47 14.60 -21.45
C PRO A 108 -9.26 14.85 -19.95
N LEU A 109 -10.29 15.35 -19.26
CA LEU A 109 -10.21 15.58 -17.82
C LEU A 109 -10.05 14.27 -17.05
N ALA A 110 -10.81 13.23 -17.42
CA ALA A 110 -10.70 11.91 -16.81
C ALA A 110 -9.28 11.33 -16.94
N LYS A 111 -8.64 11.46 -18.12
CA LYS A 111 -7.24 11.05 -18.33
C LYS A 111 -6.27 11.81 -17.43
N ASN A 112 -6.41 13.13 -17.30
CA ASN A 112 -5.54 13.93 -16.44
C ASN A 112 -5.69 13.55 -14.96
N ILE A 113 -6.92 13.33 -14.49
CA ILE A 113 -7.18 12.87 -13.13
C ILE A 113 -6.58 11.49 -12.91
N MET A 114 -6.71 10.57 -13.86
CA MET A 114 -6.10 9.23 -13.79
C MET A 114 -4.57 9.31 -13.62
N TRP A 115 -3.89 10.15 -14.39
CA TRP A 115 -2.43 10.31 -14.26
C TRP A 115 -2.01 10.83 -12.89
N LEU A 116 -2.72 11.84 -12.36
CA LEU A 116 -2.49 12.36 -11.01
C LEU A 116 -2.76 11.28 -9.95
N ALA A 117 -3.81 10.49 -10.15
CA ALA A 117 -4.19 9.40 -9.27
C ALA A 117 -3.11 8.32 -9.19
N LEU A 118 -2.60 7.84 -10.34
CA LEU A 118 -1.52 6.85 -10.40
C LEU A 118 -0.25 7.37 -9.74
N LEU A 119 0.11 8.63 -9.98
CA LEU A 119 1.27 9.26 -9.34
C LEU A 119 1.12 9.30 -7.81
N ALA A 120 -0.04 9.73 -7.31
CA ALA A 120 -0.32 9.76 -5.87
C ALA A 120 -0.24 8.36 -5.24
N ILE A 121 -0.81 7.34 -5.90
CA ILE A 121 -0.75 5.95 -5.43
C ILE A 121 0.68 5.44 -5.41
N ILE A 122 1.48 5.70 -6.45
CA ILE A 122 2.90 5.32 -6.51
C ILE A 122 3.68 5.91 -5.32
N LEU A 123 3.56 7.22 -5.10
CA LEU A 123 4.28 7.90 -4.02
C LEU A 123 3.80 7.43 -2.64
N GLY A 124 2.49 7.30 -2.46
CA GLY A 124 1.91 6.84 -1.22
C GLY A 124 2.34 5.40 -0.87
N ASN A 125 2.34 4.51 -1.86
CA ASN A 125 2.82 3.14 -1.71
C ASN A 125 4.32 3.10 -1.37
N GLY A 126 5.12 3.98 -1.99
CA GLY A 126 6.54 4.13 -1.69
C GLY A 126 6.81 4.45 -0.21
N PHE A 127 6.04 5.36 0.38
CA PHE A 127 6.14 5.66 1.81
C PHE A 127 5.53 4.59 2.71
N PHE A 128 4.49 3.89 2.26
CA PHE A 128 3.77 2.95 3.11
C PHE A 128 4.49 1.59 3.26
N LYS A 129 4.82 0.93 2.14
CA LYS A 129 5.32 -0.46 2.12
C LYS A 129 6.56 -0.76 2.96
N PRO A 130 7.68 -0.03 2.82
CA PRO A 130 8.89 -0.37 3.56
C PRO A 130 8.70 -0.11 5.06
N ASN A 131 7.85 0.86 5.39
CA ASN A 131 7.71 1.37 6.75
C ASN A 131 6.72 0.58 7.58
N ILE A 132 5.65 0.02 6.98
CA ILE A 132 4.71 -0.85 7.70
C ILE A 132 5.38 -2.17 8.11
N SER A 133 6.18 -2.78 7.23
CA SER A 133 6.96 -3.99 7.56
C SER A 133 8.01 -3.70 8.63
N SER A 134 8.73 -2.58 8.52
CA SER A 134 9.71 -2.15 9.53
C SER A 134 9.05 -1.86 10.90
N MET A 135 7.82 -1.35 10.91
CA MET A 135 7.04 -1.14 12.14
C MET A 135 6.70 -2.45 12.85
N VAL A 136 6.44 -3.54 12.13
CA VAL A 136 6.22 -4.87 12.76
C VAL A 136 7.45 -5.25 13.58
N GLY A 137 8.65 -5.04 13.03
CA GLY A 137 9.91 -5.31 13.72
C GLY A 137 10.12 -4.45 14.96
N SER A 138 9.75 -3.17 14.90
CA SER A 138 9.94 -2.22 16.01
C SER A 138 8.98 -2.43 17.19
N LEU A 139 7.91 -3.21 17.02
CA LEU A 139 6.99 -3.58 18.11
C LEU A 139 7.60 -4.53 19.15
N TYR A 140 8.71 -5.21 18.83
CA TYR A 140 9.30 -6.23 19.68
C TYR A 140 10.63 -5.76 20.29
N PRO A 141 10.72 -5.65 21.63
CA PRO A 141 11.97 -5.43 22.34
C PRO A 141 12.99 -6.54 22.04
N LYS A 142 14.28 -6.28 22.31
CA LYS A 142 15.39 -7.23 22.01
C LYS A 142 15.15 -8.60 22.64
N GLU A 143 14.54 -8.63 23.82
CA GLU A 143 14.25 -9.82 24.62
C GLU A 143 13.11 -10.67 24.05
N GLN A 144 12.28 -10.12 23.14
CA GLN A 144 11.11 -10.77 22.55
C GLN A 144 11.25 -11.03 21.05
N LYS A 145 12.47 -10.90 20.50
CA LYS A 145 12.75 -11.11 19.07
C LYS A 145 12.47 -12.54 18.59
N ASN A 146 12.46 -13.52 19.50
CA ASN A 146 12.06 -14.90 19.20
C ASN A 146 10.61 -15.03 18.70
N LYS A 147 9.76 -14.02 18.89
CA LYS A 147 8.38 -14.00 18.40
C LYS A 147 8.22 -13.34 17.03
N LEU A 148 9.28 -12.76 16.46
CA LEU A 148 9.20 -12.02 15.20
C LEU A 148 8.76 -12.90 14.03
N ASP A 149 9.25 -14.13 13.94
CA ASP A 149 8.90 -15.04 12.84
C ASP A 149 7.39 -15.34 12.81
N SER A 150 6.80 -15.58 13.99
CA SER A 150 5.36 -15.76 14.14
C SER A 150 4.59 -14.46 13.86
N ALA A 151 5.12 -13.30 14.28
CA ALA A 151 4.52 -12.01 13.99
C ALA A 151 4.48 -11.70 12.48
N PHE A 152 5.57 -11.97 11.76
CA PHE A 152 5.63 -11.83 10.30
C PHE A 152 4.71 -12.84 9.62
N THR A 153 4.59 -14.06 10.13
CA THR A 153 3.62 -15.04 9.62
C THR A 153 2.20 -14.52 9.69
N ILE A 154 1.79 -13.94 10.84
CA ILE A 154 0.48 -13.31 11.00
C ILE A 154 0.33 -12.12 10.04
N PHE A 155 1.35 -11.27 9.94
CA PHE A 155 1.34 -10.14 9.02
C PHE A 155 1.17 -10.56 7.54
N TYR A 156 1.90 -11.59 7.10
CA TYR A 156 1.77 -12.16 5.76
C TYR A 156 0.42 -12.81 5.51
N LEU A 157 -0.21 -13.41 6.53
CA LEU A 157 -1.59 -13.89 6.40
C LEU A 157 -2.53 -12.74 6.03
N GLY A 158 -2.35 -11.55 6.64
CA GLY A 158 -3.14 -10.36 6.30
C GLY A 158 -2.98 -9.94 4.84
N ILE A 159 -1.76 -10.03 4.31
CA ILE A 159 -1.47 -9.76 2.90
C ILE A 159 -2.27 -10.69 1.98
N ASN A 160 -2.22 -11.99 2.25
CA ASN A 160 -2.92 -12.99 1.43
C ASN A 160 -4.44 -12.87 1.54
N VAL A 161 -4.97 -12.60 2.73
CA VAL A 161 -6.41 -12.37 2.93
C VAL A 161 -6.86 -11.15 2.14
N GLY A 162 -6.14 -10.04 2.24
CA GLY A 162 -6.44 -8.83 1.49
C GLY A 162 -6.41 -9.07 -0.02
N ALA A 163 -5.36 -9.72 -0.51
CA ALA A 163 -5.20 -10.04 -1.94
C ALA A 163 -6.24 -11.04 -2.46
N THR A 164 -6.81 -11.89 -1.61
CA THR A 164 -7.86 -12.86 -2.01
C THR A 164 -9.22 -12.20 -2.10
N LEU A 165 -9.50 -11.22 -1.22
CA LEU A 165 -10.78 -10.53 -1.18
C LEU A 165 -10.91 -9.43 -2.24
N GLY A 166 -9.78 -8.83 -2.64
CA GLY A 166 -9.73 -7.74 -3.62
C GLY A 166 -9.51 -8.25 -5.03
#